data_AF-A0A8S4QXI6-F1
#
_entry.id   AF-A0A8S4QXI6-F1
#
_cell.length_a   1.000
_cell.length_b   1.000
_cell.length_c   1.000
_cell.angle_alpha   90.00
_cell.angle_beta   90.00
_cell.angle_gamma   90.00
#
_symmetry.space_group_name_H-M   'P 1'
#
loop_
_entity.id
_entity.type
_entity.pdbx_description
1 polymer ?
#
loop_
_entity_poly.entity_id
_entity_poly.type
_entity_poly.pdbx_seq_one_letter_code
_entity_poly.pdbx_strand_id
1 'polypeptide(L)'
;MGRIAAGDGESYARSISTSSNVEIRRRTRVTDIAQRVAKLMWQWAAHIVRRKDGRWGPKVLEWQPRTGKRSVGRPPKRWTDDIKRVAGIR
;
A
#
# COMPACT_ATOMS: atom_id res chain seq x y z
N MET A 1 0.76 -21.44 -38.56
CA MET A 1 2.03 -20.71 -38.28
C MET A 1 1.82 -19.24 -38.63
N GLY A 2 1.19 -18.46 -37.74
CA GLY A 2 0.98 -17.02 -37.96
C GLY A 2 2.17 -16.24 -37.43
N ARG A 3 2.94 -15.60 -38.33
CA ARG A 3 4.07 -14.72 -37.97
C ARG A 3 3.52 -13.48 -37.27
N ILE A 4 3.93 -13.26 -36.02
CA ILE A 4 3.74 -11.98 -35.34
C ILE A 4 4.73 -11.02 -35.99
N ALA A 5 4.24 -10.09 -36.81
CA ALA A 5 5.06 -9.00 -37.33
C ALA A 5 5.61 -8.20 -36.14
N ALA A 6 6.93 -8.07 -36.06
CA ALA A 6 7.58 -7.16 -35.12
C ALA A 6 7.22 -5.74 -35.57
N GLY A 7 6.19 -5.17 -34.94
CA GLY A 7 5.86 -3.76 -35.10
C GLY A 7 7.07 -2.90 -34.72
N ASP A 8 7.30 -1.87 -35.52
CA ASP A 8 8.33 -0.86 -35.33
C ASP A 8 8.22 -0.25 -33.92
N GLY A 9 9.32 -0.32 -33.15
CA GLY A 9 9.36 0.18 -31.78
C GLY A 9 9.01 1.67 -31.66
N GLU A 10 9.14 2.40 -32.76
CA GLU A 10 8.79 3.82 -32.88
C GLU A 10 7.27 4.05 -32.84
N SER A 11 6.48 3.21 -33.51
CA SER A 11 5.01 3.25 -33.41
C SER A 11 4.52 2.81 -32.04
N TYR A 12 5.20 1.86 -31.39
CA TYR A 12 4.88 1.48 -30.00
C TYR A 12 5.13 2.66 -29.04
N ALA A 13 6.27 3.33 -29.14
CA ALA A 13 6.60 4.49 -28.32
C ALA A 13 5.63 5.67 -28.54
N ARG A 14 5.25 5.93 -29.79
CA ARG A 14 4.24 6.95 -30.14
C ARG A 14 2.86 6.61 -29.59
N SER A 15 2.50 5.33 -29.55
CA SER A 15 1.23 4.89 -28.95
C SER A 15 1.19 5.09 -27.43
N ILE A 16 2.34 4.96 -26.75
CA ILE A 16 2.47 5.16 -25.31
C ILE A 16 2.35 6.64 -24.95
N SER A 17 2.97 7.55 -25.72
CA SER A 17 2.98 8.98 -25.41
C SER A 17 1.61 9.66 -25.50
N THR A 18 0.70 9.12 -26.29
CA THR A 18 -0.70 9.60 -26.40
C THR A 18 -1.68 8.84 -25.51
N SER A 19 -1.25 7.75 -24.86
CA SER A 19 -2.10 6.92 -24.01
C SER A 19 -2.28 7.53 -22.62
N SER A 20 -3.45 7.27 -22.00
CA SER A 20 -3.67 7.69 -20.62
C SER A 20 -2.75 6.94 -19.63
N ASN A 21 -2.41 7.58 -18.51
CA ASN A 21 -1.60 6.95 -17.46
C ASN A 21 -2.18 5.62 -16.95
N VAL A 22 -3.50 5.49 -16.92
CA VAL A 22 -4.20 4.25 -16.54
C VAL A 22 -3.89 3.13 -17.54
N GLU A 23 -3.92 3.45 -18.82
CA GLU A 23 -3.69 2.50 -19.89
C GLU A 23 -2.21 2.10 -20.02
N ILE A 24 -1.29 3.06 -19.84
CA ILE A 24 0.15 2.78 -19.78
C ILE A 24 0.46 1.80 -18.65
N ARG A 25 -0.08 2.01 -17.44
CA ARG A 25 0.11 1.11 -16.30
C ARG A 25 -0.50 -0.27 -16.54
N ARG A 26 -1.68 -0.34 -17.18
CA ARG A 26 -2.30 -1.62 -17.57
C ARG A 26 -1.43 -2.41 -18.55
N ARG A 27 -0.87 -1.74 -19.57
CA ARG A 27 -0.04 -2.38 -20.61
C ARG A 27 1.33 -2.79 -20.08
N THR A 28 2.00 -1.90 -19.34
CA THR A 28 3.35 -2.13 -18.79
C THR A 28 3.36 -3.01 -17.54
N ARG A 29 2.21 -3.24 -16.91
CA ARG A 29 2.05 -3.95 -15.62
C ARG A 29 2.89 -3.35 -14.49
N VAL A 30 3.31 -2.09 -14.65
CA VAL A 30 4.07 -1.36 -13.63
C VAL A 30 3.17 -1.12 -12.43
N THR A 31 3.68 -1.43 -11.24
CA THR A 31 2.96 -1.18 -9.99
C THR A 31 2.81 0.32 -9.79
N ASP A 32 1.60 0.76 -9.44
CA ASP A 32 1.36 2.16 -9.10
C ASP A 32 2.24 2.60 -7.93
N ILE A 33 2.94 3.72 -8.10
CA ILE A 33 3.91 4.22 -7.12
C ILE A 33 3.20 4.60 -5.82
N ALA A 34 2.01 5.19 -5.88
CA ALA A 34 1.27 5.56 -4.68
C ALA A 34 0.83 4.31 -3.88
N GLN A 35 0.40 3.25 -4.56
CA GLN A 35 0.13 1.95 -3.93
C GLN A 35 1.38 1.35 -3.29
N ARG A 36 2.53 1.43 -3.96
CA ARG A 36 3.80 0.92 -3.43
C ARG A 36 4.24 1.69 -2.19
N VAL A 37 4.18 3.03 -2.24
CA VAL A 37 4.52 3.91 -1.11
C VAL A 37 3.58 3.63 0.06
N ALA A 38 2.27 3.58 -0.18
CA ALA A 38 1.29 3.28 0.87
C ALA A 38 1.58 1.92 1.52
N LYS A 39 1.85 0.88 0.73
CA LYS A 39 2.20 -0.46 1.25
C LYS A 39 3.44 -0.41 2.14
N LEU A 40 4.50 0.28 1.72
CA LEU A 40 5.73 0.41 2.49
C LEU A 40 5.51 1.18 3.80
N MET A 41 4.76 2.29 3.76
CA MET A 41 4.39 3.04 4.95
C MET A 41 3.63 2.17 5.95
N TRP A 42 2.64 1.40 5.48
CA TRP A 42 1.86 0.50 6.33
C TRP A 42 2.66 -0.68 6.87
N GLN A 43 3.61 -1.23 6.10
CA GLN A 43 4.53 -2.26 6.57
C GLN A 43 5.47 -1.75 7.67
N TRP A 44 6.03 -0.55 7.49
CA TRP A 44 6.85 0.11 8.49
C TRP A 44 6.04 0.36 9.78
N ALA A 45 4.86 0.97 9.65
CA ALA A 45 3.89 1.18 10.72
C ALA A 45 3.62 -0.09 11.54
N ALA A 46 3.32 -1.20 10.85
CA ALA A 46 3.08 -2.50 11.46
C ALA A 46 4.32 -3.04 12.19
N HIS A 47 5.51 -2.86 11.62
CA HIS A 47 6.76 -3.25 12.26
C HIS A 47 6.98 -2.45 13.54
N ILE A 48 6.81 -1.13 13.51
CA ILE A 48 6.99 -0.27 14.69
C ILE A 48 6.06 -0.69 15.82
N VAL A 49 4.76 -0.90 15.57
CA VAL A 49 3.79 -1.24 16.62
C VAL A 49 4.00 -2.63 17.25
N ARG A 50 4.68 -3.55 16.55
CA ARG A 50 5.05 -4.86 17.13
C ARG A 50 6.28 -4.79 18.06
N ARG A 51 7.08 -3.72 17.99
CA ARG A 51 8.27 -3.59 18.84
C ARG A 51 7.86 -3.45 20.30
N LYS A 52 8.52 -4.22 21.18
CA LYS A 52 8.32 -4.21 22.64
C LYS A 52 9.52 -3.63 23.40
N ASP A 53 10.40 -2.91 22.71
CA ASP A 53 11.66 -2.38 23.22
C ASP A 53 11.51 -1.06 24.00
N GLY A 54 10.29 -0.71 24.43
CA GLY A 54 10.02 0.47 25.25
C GLY A 54 10.21 1.82 24.55
N ARG A 55 10.57 1.84 23.26
CA ARG A 55 10.75 3.08 22.49
C ARG A 55 9.44 3.85 22.33
N TRP A 56 9.54 5.13 22.02
CA TRP A 56 8.37 6.00 21.83
C TRP A 56 7.58 5.72 20.53
N GLY A 57 8.18 5.04 19.55
CA GLY A 57 7.58 4.80 18.23
C GLY A 57 6.17 4.17 18.29
N PRO A 58 5.96 3.05 19.01
CA PRO A 58 4.63 2.52 19.26
C PRO A 58 3.66 3.52 19.89
N LYS A 59 4.13 4.36 20.83
CA LYS A 59 3.28 5.35 21.53
C LYS A 59 2.80 6.46 20.60
N VAL A 60 3.61 6.89 19.63
CA VAL A 60 3.20 7.89 18.62
C VAL A 60 2.22 7.30 17.60
N LEU A 61 2.37 6.03 17.26
CA LEU A 61 1.41 5.34 16.38
C LEU A 61 0.10 4.98 17.10
N GLU A 62 0.13 4.84 18.41
CA GLU A 62 -1.05 4.70 19.26
C GLU A 62 -1.64 6.08 19.60
N TRP A 63 -2.31 6.68 18.63
CA TRP A 63 -2.91 8.03 18.73
C TRP A 63 -3.82 8.24 19.96
N GLN A 64 -4.42 7.16 20.48
CA GLN A 64 -5.24 7.21 21.69
C GLN A 64 -4.59 6.36 22.79
N PRO A 65 -4.12 6.98 23.89
CA PRO A 65 -3.58 6.27 25.03
C PRO A 65 -4.61 5.28 25.58
N ARG A 66 -4.22 4.01 25.72
CA ARG A 66 -5.09 2.95 26.27
C ARG A 66 -5.24 2.98 27.79
N THR A 67 -4.70 4.00 28.44
CA THR A 67 -4.82 4.22 29.88
C THR A 67 -6.27 4.61 30.20
N GLY A 68 -7.13 3.62 30.44
CA GLY A 68 -8.53 3.83 30.81
C GLY A 68 -9.37 2.54 30.83
N LYS A 69 -10.58 2.62 31.40
CA LYS A 69 -11.57 1.55 31.33
C LYS A 69 -12.10 1.43 29.89
N ARG A 70 -12.26 0.21 29.39
CA ARG A 70 -12.85 -0.04 28.06
C ARG A 70 -14.29 0.50 28.03
N SER A 71 -14.68 1.19 26.96
CA SER A 71 -16.09 1.54 26.75
C SER A 71 -16.93 0.27 26.62
N VAL A 72 -18.12 0.29 27.24
CA VAL A 72 -19.11 -0.79 27.09
C VAL A 72 -19.85 -0.53 25.77
N GLY A 73 -19.76 -1.46 24.82
CA GLY A 73 -20.36 -1.32 23.48
C GLY A 73 -19.37 -1.62 22.35
N ARG A 74 -19.52 -0.94 21.20
CA ARG A 74 -18.65 -1.14 20.03
C ARG A 74 -17.23 -0.64 20.33
N PRO A 75 -16.20 -1.50 20.32
CA PRO A 75 -14.84 -1.05 20.51
C PRO A 75 -14.45 -0.06 19.40
N PRO A 76 -13.69 1.01 19.70
CA PRO A 76 -13.13 1.87 18.67
C PRO A 76 -12.28 1.04 17.71
N LYS A 77 -12.43 1.27 16.40
CA LYS A 77 -11.71 0.54 15.36
C LYS A 77 -10.21 0.75 15.57
N ARG A 78 -9.45 -0.35 15.68
CA ARG A 78 -8.00 -0.24 15.95
C ARG A 78 -7.31 0.13 14.66
N TRP A 79 -6.31 1.00 14.72
CA TRP A 79 -5.41 1.23 13.59
C TRP A 79 -4.71 -0.07 13.13
N THR A 80 -4.47 -0.99 14.08
CA THR A 80 -3.92 -2.32 13.79
C THR A 80 -4.87 -3.15 12.92
N ASP A 81 -6.17 -2.94 13.04
CA ASP A 81 -7.17 -3.62 12.22
C ASP A 81 -7.13 -3.06 10.79
N ASP A 82 -6.89 -1.76 10.63
CA ASP A 82 -6.65 -1.15 9.32
C ASP A 82 -5.32 -1.62 8.69
N ILE A 83 -4.27 -1.77 9.49
CA ILE A 83 -3.01 -2.37 9.06
C ILE A 83 -3.21 -3.82 8.62
N LYS A 84 -3.91 -4.64 9.41
CA LYS A 84 -4.19 -6.04 9.04
C LYS A 84 -4.96 -6.11 7.73
N ARG A 85 -5.95 -5.22 7.55
CA ARG A 85 -6.73 -5.08 6.31
C ARG A 85 -5.88 -4.70 5.10
N VAL A 86 -4.97 -3.73 5.24
CA VAL A 86 -4.20 -3.19 4.12
C VAL A 86 -2.92 -4.00 3.83
N ALA A 87 -2.23 -4.45 4.87
CA ALA A 87 -0.96 -5.17 4.75
C ALA A 87 -1.13 -6.70 4.67
N GLY A 88 -2.36 -7.23 4.81
CA GLY A 88 -2.67 -8.66 4.66
C GLY A 88 -2.07 -9.55 5.75
N ILE A 89 -1.79 -8.99 6.93
CA ILE A 89 -1.14 -9.73 8.01
C ILE A 89 -2.20 -10.55 8.75
N ARG A 90 -2.17 -11.87 8.54
CA ARG A 90 -2.90 -12.87 9.36
C ARG A 90 -2.41 -12.80 10.81
#